data_AF-A0A7Y5SF27-F1
#
_entry.id   AF-A0A7Y5SF27-F1
#
_cell.length_a   1.000
_cell.length_b   1.000
_cell.length_c   1.000
_cell.angle_alpha   90.00
_cell.angle_beta   90.00
_cell.angle_gamma   90.00
#
_symmetry.space_group_name_H-M   'P 1'
#
loop_
_entity.id
_entity.type
_entity.pdbx_description
1 polymer ?
#
loop_
_entity_poly.entity_id
_entity_poly.type
_entity_poly.pdbx_seq_one_letter_code
_entity_poly.pdbx_strand_id
1 'polypeptide(L)'
;VIASLRGKLVAEAALQDGAIARPVDPAHLEQNRVFEDAVEAVAALGYPRNQSKQWVEEARAADPSLATVEDLTLAVLRRRDSR
;
A
#
# COMPACT_ATOMS: atom_id res chain seq x y z
N VAL A 1 -27.71 -17.05 20.93
CA VAL A 1 -26.62 -16.24 21.49
C VAL A 1 -25.32 -16.78 20.93
N ILE A 2 -24.68 -16.07 20.00
CA ILE A 2 -23.43 -16.48 19.33
C ILE A 2 -22.30 -15.69 20.00
N ALA A 3 -21.44 -16.39 20.76
CA ALA A 3 -20.32 -15.81 21.50
C ALA A 3 -19.08 -15.69 20.60
N SER A 4 -18.36 -14.57 20.73
CA SER A 4 -17.24 -14.17 19.89
C SER A 4 -16.01 -15.06 20.04
N LEU A 5 -15.53 -15.62 18.93
CA LEU A 5 -14.24 -16.28 18.83
C LEU A 5 -13.19 -15.33 18.23
N ARG A 6 -12.95 -14.18 18.88
CA ARG A 6 -12.05 -13.11 18.38
C ARG A 6 -10.90 -12.79 19.33
N GLY A 7 -10.30 -13.82 19.95
CA GLY A 7 -9.28 -13.61 20.99
C GLY A 7 -8.09 -14.57 21.02
N LYS A 8 -8.03 -15.60 20.16
CA LYS A 8 -7.02 -16.68 20.29
C LYS A 8 -5.94 -16.77 19.20
N LEU A 9 -5.91 -15.88 18.21
CA LEU A 9 -4.91 -15.95 17.13
C LEU A 9 -3.78 -14.90 17.20
N VAL A 10 -3.75 -14.03 18.22
CA VAL A 10 -2.74 -12.97 18.33
C VAL A 10 -1.55 -13.37 19.22
N ALA A 11 -1.60 -14.51 19.91
CA ALA A 11 -0.65 -14.84 20.97
C ALA A 11 0.60 -15.64 20.54
N GLU A 12 0.66 -16.21 19.33
CA GLU A 12 1.76 -17.13 18.95
C GLU A 12 2.87 -16.51 18.08
N ALA A 13 2.76 -15.24 17.66
CA ALA A 13 3.79 -14.61 16.82
C ALA A 13 4.81 -13.74 17.60
N ALA A 14 4.75 -13.71 18.93
CA ALA A 14 5.56 -12.82 19.78
C ALA A 14 6.84 -13.45 20.35
N LEU A 15 7.41 -14.44 19.66
CA LEU A 15 8.67 -15.08 20.07
C LEU A 15 9.61 -15.17 18.87
N GLN A 16 10.24 -14.05 18.49
CA GLN A 16 11.68 -14.01 18.20
C GLN A 16 12.15 -12.60 17.82
N ASP A 17 13.16 -12.17 18.58
CA ASP A 17 14.18 -11.16 18.30
C ASP A 17 13.80 -9.70 18.07
N GLY A 18 14.49 -8.85 18.85
CA GLY A 18 14.95 -7.56 18.35
C GLY A 18 14.38 -6.37 19.11
N ALA A 19 15.16 -5.88 20.06
CA ALA A 19 14.96 -4.64 20.78
C ALA A 19 14.71 -3.42 19.86
N ILE A 20 14.01 -2.42 20.42
CA ILE A 20 13.63 -1.09 19.89
C ILE A 20 12.20 -1.06 19.33
N ALA A 21 11.22 -1.06 20.25
CA ALA A 21 9.86 -0.64 19.97
C ALA A 21 9.82 0.88 19.74
N ARG A 22 10.20 1.33 18.54
CA ARG A 22 9.60 2.56 18.01
C ARG A 22 8.13 2.25 17.78
N PRO A 23 7.18 3.13 18.16
CA PRO A 23 5.79 2.96 17.76
C PRO A 23 5.76 2.99 16.24
N VAL A 24 5.67 1.82 15.62
CA VAL A 24 5.40 1.71 14.19
C VAL A 24 3.94 2.05 14.03
N ASP A 25 3.65 3.14 13.32
CA ASP A 25 2.27 3.45 12.94
C ASP A 25 1.86 2.46 11.83
N PRO A 26 0.97 1.50 12.12
CA PRO A 26 0.59 0.48 11.15
C PRO A 26 -0.08 1.10 9.93
N ALA A 27 -0.81 2.21 10.09
CA ALA A 27 -1.47 2.88 8.98
C ALA A 27 -0.45 3.49 8.00
N HIS A 28 0.61 4.09 8.52
CA HIS A 28 1.68 4.64 7.67
C HIS A 28 2.48 3.52 6.98
N LEU A 29 2.69 2.38 7.65
CA LEU A 29 3.34 1.22 7.06
C LEU A 29 2.49 0.62 5.92
N GLU A 30 1.18 0.47 6.14
CA GLU A 30 0.26 -0.03 5.14
C GLU A 30 0.16 0.92 3.93
N GLN A 31 0.09 2.23 4.15
CA GLN A 31 0.08 3.22 3.08
C GLN A 31 1.36 3.18 2.23
N ASN A 32 2.53 3.01 2.87
CA ASN A 32 3.80 2.90 2.15
C ASN A 32 3.90 1.60 1.35
N ARG A 33 3.33 0.50 1.86
CA ARG A 33 3.23 -0.76 1.11
C ARG A 33 2.33 -0.62 -0.11
N VAL A 34 1.13 -0.07 0.06
CA VAL A 34 0.19 0.18 -1.04
C VAL A 34 0.83 1.04 -2.13
N PHE A 35 1.60 2.06 -1.74
CA PHE A 35 2.32 2.90 -2.68
C PHE A 35 3.36 2.12 -3.48
N GLU A 36 4.27 1.40 -2.81
CA GLU A 36 5.32 0.63 -3.50
C GLU A 36 4.72 -0.49 -4.38
N ASP A 37 3.67 -1.18 -3.91
CA ASP A 37 2.97 -2.22 -4.68
C ASP A 37 2.33 -1.64 -5.94
N ALA A 38 1.77 -0.42 -5.89
CA ALA A 38 1.26 0.27 -7.07
C ALA A 38 2.39 0.67 -8.05
N VAL A 39 3.56 1.09 -7.53
CA VAL A 39 4.73 1.38 -8.37
C VAL A 39 5.21 0.13 -9.10
N GLU A 40 5.28 -1.02 -8.42
CA GLU A 40 5.64 -2.29 -9.03
C GLU A 40 4.60 -2.75 -10.06
N ALA A 41 3.31 -2.59 -9.75
CA ALA A 41 2.23 -2.95 -10.68
C ALA A 41 2.34 -2.15 -11.99
N VAL A 42 2.58 -0.84 -11.90
CA VAL A 42 2.77 0.02 -13.08
C VAL A 42 4.08 -0.33 -13.81
N ALA A 43 5.17 -0.62 -13.09
CA ALA A 43 6.43 -1.04 -13.70
C ALA A 43 6.29 -2.37 -14.44
N ALA A 44 5.51 -3.32 -13.91
CA ALA A 44 5.21 -4.61 -14.53
C ALA A 44 4.46 -4.49 -15.86
N LEU A 45 3.80 -3.35 -16.13
CA LEU A 45 3.20 -3.03 -17.43
C LEU A 45 4.23 -2.60 -18.50
N GLY A 46 5.52 -2.59 -18.16
CA GLY A 46 6.62 -2.28 -19.08
C GLY A 46 7.15 -0.85 -18.98
N TYR A 47 6.74 -0.08 -17.96
CA TYR A 47 7.22 1.28 -17.74
C TYR A 47 8.47 1.32 -16.84
N PRO A 48 9.38 2.28 -17.03
CA PRO A 48 10.53 2.43 -16.13
C PRO A 48 10.08 2.67 -14.69
N ARG A 49 10.75 2.05 -13.71
CA ARG A 49 10.40 2.19 -12.29
C ARG A 49 10.34 3.65 -11.83
N ASN A 50 11.33 4.46 -12.22
CA ASN A 50 11.38 5.89 -11.85
C ASN A 50 10.15 6.65 -12.36
N GLN A 51 9.72 6.34 -13.59
CA GLN A 51 8.57 6.98 -14.21
C GLN A 51 7.26 6.48 -13.58
N SER A 52 7.18 5.19 -13.27
CA SER A 52 6.07 4.57 -12.54
C SER A 52 5.88 5.21 -11.17
N LYS A 53 6.97 5.41 -10.42
CA LYS A 53 6.97 6.11 -9.13
C LYS A 53 6.41 7.52 -9.24
N GLN A 54 6.90 8.29 -10.21
CA GLN A 54 6.43 9.66 -10.43
C GLN A 54 4.92 9.69 -10.71
N TRP A 55 4.41 8.79 -11.55
CA TRP A 55 2.98 8.77 -11.85
C TRP A 55 2.11 8.37 -10.67
N VAL A 56 2.53 7.40 -9.86
CA VAL A 56 1.79 7.00 -8.66
C VAL A 56 1.79 8.14 -7.63
N GLU A 57 2.90 8.85 -7.48
CA GLU A 57 2.97 10.05 -6.63
C GLU A 57 2.05 11.16 -7.14
N GLU A 58 2.05 11.43 -8.44
CA GLU A 58 1.15 12.39 -9.07
C GLU A 58 -0.33 12.01 -8.93
N ALA A 59 -0.66 10.72 -8.97
CA ALA A 59 -2.03 10.21 -8.79
C ALA A 59 -2.49 10.39 -7.33
N ARG A 60 -1.64 10.03 -6.36
CA ARG A 60 -1.91 10.21 -4.92
C ARG A 60 -2.01 11.69 -4.53
N ALA A 61 -1.20 12.55 -5.14
CA ALA A 61 -1.26 14.00 -4.90
C ALA A 61 -2.53 14.63 -5.49
N ALA A 62 -3.00 14.12 -6.63
CA ALA A 62 -4.23 14.57 -7.25
C ALA A 62 -5.49 14.10 -6.49
N ASP A 63 -5.46 12.88 -5.97
CA ASP A 63 -6.54 12.31 -5.16
C ASP A 63 -5.97 11.53 -3.96
N PRO A 64 -5.93 12.17 -2.76
CA PRO A 64 -5.47 11.52 -1.54
C PRO A 64 -6.39 10.42 -1.02
N SER A 65 -7.59 10.26 -1.58
CA SER A 65 -8.54 9.22 -1.16
C SER A 65 -8.24 7.85 -1.76
N LEU A 66 -7.34 7.78 -2.75
CA LEU A 66 -6.87 6.52 -3.35
C LEU A 66 -6.09 5.70 -2.32
N ALA A 67 -6.77 4.71 -1.73
CA ALA A 67 -6.25 3.94 -0.61
C ALA A 67 -5.77 2.53 -0.98
N THR A 68 -6.05 2.08 -2.22
CA THR A 68 -5.71 0.73 -2.68
C THR A 68 -4.76 0.76 -3.87
N VAL A 69 -4.06 -0.36 -4.07
CA VAL A 69 -3.16 -0.57 -5.21
C VAL A 69 -3.91 -0.47 -6.53
N GLU A 70 -5.12 -1.02 -6.58
CA GLU A 70 -5.98 -0.99 -7.76
C GLU A 70 -6.44 0.43 -8.08
N ASP A 71 -6.89 1.19 -7.07
CA ASP A 71 -7.32 2.58 -7.25
C ASP A 71 -6.19 3.47 -7.79
N LEU A 72 -4.99 3.35 -7.20
CA LEU A 72 -3.81 4.09 -7.65
C LEU A 72 -3.40 3.70 -9.08
N THR A 73 -3.39 2.40 -9.38
CA THR A 73 -3.02 1.90 -10.71
C THR A 73 -4.02 2.35 -11.78
N LEU A 74 -5.32 2.25 -11.51
CA LEU A 74 -6.38 2.70 -12.41
C LEU A 74 -6.33 4.22 -12.62
N ALA A 75 -6.07 5.00 -11.57
CA ALA A 75 -5.93 6.45 -11.68
C ALA A 75 -4.75 6.83 -12.60
N VAL A 76 -3.61 6.15 -12.46
CA VAL A 76 -2.45 6.33 -13.34
C VAL A 76 -2.81 5.99 -14.79
N LEU A 77 -3.45 4.84 -15.03
CA LEU A 77 -3.80 4.40 -16.39
C LEU A 77 -4.83 5.33 -17.07
N ARG A 78 -5.89 5.73 -16.35
CA ARG A 78 -6.90 6.66 -16.87
C ARG A 78 -6.30 8.00 -17.29
N ARG A 79 -5.39 8.55 -16.47
CA ARG A 79 -4.72 9.81 -16.77
C ARG A 79 -3.87 9.74 -18.05
N ARG A 80 -3.33 8.56 -18.34
CA ARG A 80 -2.51 8.31 -19.53
C ARG A 80 -3.32 8.03 -20.78
N ASP A 81 -4.48 7.42 -20.65
CA ASP A 81 -5.44 7.27 -21.74
C ASP A 81 -6.05 8.62 -22.15
N SER A 82 -6.24 9.53 -21.19
CA SER A 82 -6.78 10.88 -21.45
C SER A 82 -5.78 11.88 -22.08
N ARG A 83 -4.57 11.44 -22.45
CA ARG A 83 -3.47 12.31 -22.91
C ARG A 83 -3.05 11.96 -24.33
#